data_AF-A0A2G2PMY2-F1
#
_entry.id   AF-A0A2G2PMY2-F1
#
_cell.length_a   1.000
_cell.length_b   1.000
_cell.length_c   1.000
_cell.angle_alpha   90.00
_cell.angle_beta   90.00
_cell.angle_gamma   90.00
#
_symmetry.space_group_name_H-M   'P 1'
#
loop_
_entity.id
_entity.type
_entity.pdbx_description
1 polymer ?
#
loop_
_entity_poly.entity_id
_entity_poly.type
_entity_poly.pdbx_seq_one_letter_code
_entity_poly.pdbx_strand_id
1 'polypeptide(L)'
;MRYLKKKDGLYYRPDACGYTSFVYAAGIFDEDECKYELENPNGEVDAIPLTEVTKLQLEETARIMVGAQTVLNAIDEELRRI
;
A
#
# COMPACT_ATOMS: atom_id res chain seq x y z
N MET A 1 17.55 -3.65 6.19
CA MET A 1 16.59 -4.18 5.19
C MET A 1 15.44 -3.17 4.99
N ARG A 2 14.45 -3.39 4.10
CA ARG A 2 13.27 -2.50 3.92
C ARG A 2 11.98 -3.25 4.23
N TYR A 3 11.02 -2.57 4.84
CA TYR A 3 9.81 -3.15 5.41
C TYR A 3 8.56 -2.32 5.11
N LEU A 4 7.40 -2.96 5.24
CA LEU A 4 6.10 -2.32 5.37
C LEU A 4 5.60 -2.49 6.81
N LYS A 5 4.89 -1.49 7.34
CA LYS A 5 4.17 -1.64 8.61
C LYS A 5 2.72 -2.05 8.36
N LYS A 6 2.24 -3.09 9.06
CA LYS A 6 0.91 -3.66 8.86
C LYS A 6 0.16 -3.84 10.18
N LYS A 7 -1.11 -3.45 10.23
CA LYS A 7 -2.01 -3.60 11.38
C LYS A 7 -3.36 -4.07 10.89
N ASP A 8 -3.89 -5.15 11.48
CA ASP A 8 -5.22 -5.70 11.15
C ASP A 8 -5.47 -5.88 9.64
N GLY A 9 -4.46 -6.34 8.89
CA GLY A 9 -4.57 -6.53 7.45
C GLY A 9 -4.29 -5.28 6.60
N LEU A 10 -4.13 -4.10 7.22
CA LEU A 10 -3.94 -2.82 6.53
C LEU A 10 -2.50 -2.32 6.65
N TYR A 11 -1.97 -1.75 5.58
CA TYR A 11 -0.66 -1.14 5.54
C TYR A 11 -0.70 0.32 6.01
N TYR A 12 0.31 0.72 6.76
CA TYR A 12 0.45 2.10 7.24
C TYR A 12 0.88 3.06 6.11
N ARG A 13 0.33 4.27 6.12
CA ARG A 13 0.69 5.36 5.19
C ARG A 13 1.27 6.54 5.98
N PRO A 14 2.53 6.91 5.74
CA PRO A 14 3.13 8.06 6.40
C PRO A 14 2.63 9.39 5.81
N ASP A 15 2.46 9.45 4.49
CA ASP A 15 2.09 10.68 3.76
C ASP A 15 0.57 10.94 3.74
N ALA A 16 -0.22 10.01 4.28
CA ALA A 16 -1.67 10.14 4.39
C ALA A 16 -2.08 9.63 5.77
N CYS A 17 -2.85 10.42 6.55
CA CYS A 17 -3.23 10.02 7.90
C CYS A 17 -4.02 8.69 7.87
N GLY A 18 -3.39 7.60 8.31
CA GLY A 18 -4.04 6.30 8.57
C GLY A 18 -3.46 5.12 7.81
N TYR A 19 -4.36 4.20 7.43
CA TYR A 19 -4.03 2.89 6.88
C TYR A 19 -4.70 2.66 5.53
N THR A 20 -4.23 1.66 4.78
CA THR A 20 -4.77 1.27 3.47
C THR A 20 -4.73 -0.24 3.30
N SER A 21 -5.70 -0.82 2.58
CA SER A 21 -5.62 -2.22 2.14
C SER A 21 -4.63 -2.43 1.00
N PHE A 22 -4.11 -1.36 0.41
CA PHE A 22 -3.33 -1.41 -0.81
C PHE A 22 -1.82 -1.29 -0.55
N VAL A 23 -1.07 -2.33 -0.90
CA VAL A 23 0.38 -2.38 -0.69
C VAL A 23 1.13 -1.23 -1.39
N TYR A 24 0.65 -0.79 -2.56
CA TYR A 24 1.31 0.26 -3.34
C TYR A 24 1.22 1.65 -2.73
N ALA A 25 0.25 1.86 -1.84
CA ALA A 25 0.05 3.12 -1.16
C ALA A 25 0.70 3.12 0.24
N ALA A 26 1.34 2.01 0.64
CA ALA A 26 2.02 1.87 1.91
C ALA A 26 3.34 2.67 1.93
N GLY A 27 3.72 3.12 3.13
CA GLY A 27 5.08 3.62 3.36
C GLY A 27 6.11 2.49 3.31
N ILE A 28 7.32 2.83 2.88
CA ILE A 28 8.49 1.94 2.92
C ILE A 28 9.41 2.43 4.02
N PHE A 29 9.65 1.58 5.01
CA PHE A 29 10.43 1.89 6.20
C PHE A 29 11.76 1.13 6.17
N ASP A 30 12.79 1.72 6.77
CA ASP A 30 14.01 0.98 7.07
C ASP A 30 13.89 0.16 8.36
N GLU A 31 14.99 -0.50 8.71
CA GLU A 31 15.06 -1.41 9.86
C GLU A 31 15.08 -0.65 11.18
N ASP A 32 15.69 0.54 11.21
CA ASP A 32 15.76 1.38 12.41
C ASP A 32 14.38 1.92 12.76
N GLU A 33 13.60 2.31 11.74
CA GLU A 33 12.20 2.74 11.87
C GLU A 33 11.25 1.62 12.33
N CYS A 34 11.59 0.36 12.07
CA CYS A 34 10.79 -0.82 12.42
C CYS A 34 11.35 -1.60 13.62
N LYS A 35 12.38 -1.08 14.29
CA LYS A 35 13.08 -1.81 15.34
C LYS A 35 12.16 -2.29 16.45
N TYR A 36 11.23 -1.44 16.87
CA TYR A 36 10.27 -1.78 17.92
C TYR A 36 9.37 -2.95 17.51
N GLU A 37 8.81 -2.90 16.31
CA GLU A 37 7.91 -3.94 15.78
C GLU A 37 8.66 -5.27 15.56
N LEU A 38 9.91 -5.21 15.12
CA LEU A 38 10.77 -6.38 14.95
C LEU A 38 11.14 -7.05 16.29
N GLU A 39 11.33 -6.27 17.34
CA GLU A 39 11.61 -6.77 18.70
C GLU A 39 10.33 -7.26 19.42
N ASN A 40 9.14 -6.87 18.93
CA ASN A 40 7.83 -7.20 19.52
C ASN A 40 6.89 -7.89 18.50
N PRO A 41 7.17 -9.14 18.10
CA PRO A 41 6.42 -9.83 17.04
C PRO A 41 4.96 -10.19 17.36
N ASN A 42 4.50 -9.94 18.59
CA ASN A 42 3.07 -10.04 18.98
C ASN A 42 2.44 -8.66 19.21
N GLY A 43 3.08 -7.60 18.71
CA GLY A 43 2.59 -6.24 18.79
C GLY A 43 1.35 -6.03 17.93
N GLU A 44 0.72 -4.86 18.10
CA GLU A 44 -0.44 -4.47 17.29
C GLU A 44 -0.06 -4.17 15.83
N VAL A 45 1.23 -3.96 15.56
CA VAL A 45 1.78 -3.63 14.25
C VAL A 45 2.92 -4.58 13.92
N ASP A 46 2.84 -5.19 12.75
CA ASP A 46 3.87 -6.07 12.19
C ASP A 46 4.79 -5.29 11.24
N ALA A 47 6.08 -5.63 11.24
CA ALA A 47 7.04 -5.21 10.22
C ALA A 47 7.23 -6.33 9.18
N ILE A 48 6.69 -6.14 7.98
CA ILE A 48 6.72 -7.12 6.89
C ILE A 48 7.90 -6.81 5.94
N PRO A 49 8.86 -7.73 5.73
CA PRO A 49 9.93 -7.54 4.76
C PRO A 49 9.39 -7.31 3.34
N LEU A 50 10.00 -6.40 2.57
CA LEU A 50 9.63 -6.25 1.15
C LEU A 50 9.82 -7.53 0.34
N THR A 51 10.70 -8.44 0.76
CA THR A 51 10.92 -9.74 0.11
C THR A 51 9.72 -10.69 0.27
N GLU A 52 8.85 -10.45 1.23
CA GLU A 52 7.63 -11.25 1.45
C GLU A 52 6.41 -10.69 0.69
N VAL A 53 6.53 -9.47 0.14
CA VAL A 53 5.50 -8.91 -0.75
C VAL A 53 5.50 -9.68 -2.06
N THR A 54 4.41 -10.39 -2.33
CA THR A 54 4.32 -11.22 -3.53
C THR A 54 4.15 -10.34 -4.77
N LYS A 55 4.73 -10.79 -5.89
CA LYS A 55 4.55 -10.15 -7.20
C LYS A 55 3.07 -9.98 -7.58
N LEU A 56 2.22 -10.89 -7.13
CA LEU A 56 0.77 -10.86 -7.36
C LEU A 56 0.09 -9.61 -6.76
N GLN A 57 0.49 -9.17 -5.56
CA GLN A 57 -0.05 -7.96 -4.92
C GLN A 57 0.33 -6.68 -5.70
N LEU A 58 1.50 -6.69 -6.34
CA LEU A 58 1.94 -5.60 -7.22
C LEU A 58 1.24 -5.65 -8.58
N GLU A 59 0.95 -6.83 -9.12
CA GLU A 59 0.18 -6.99 -10.36
C GLU A 59 -1.31 -6.61 -10.19
N GLU A 60 -1.90 -6.87 -9.03
CA GLU A 60 -3.23 -6.36 -8.67
C GLU A 60 -3.28 -4.83 -8.64
N THR A 61 -2.25 -4.20 -8.08
CA THR A 61 -2.09 -2.74 -8.11
C THR A 61 -2.13 -2.20 -9.53
N ALA A 62 -1.34 -2.78 -10.43
CA ALA A 62 -1.27 -2.33 -11.82
C ALA A 62 -2.65 -2.41 -12.51
N ARG A 63 -3.41 -3.47 -12.23
CA ARG A 63 -4.78 -3.62 -12.76
C ARG A 63 -5.74 -2.57 -12.21
N ILE A 64 -5.67 -2.25 -10.91
CA ILE A 64 -6.50 -1.20 -10.30
C ILE A 64 -6.22 0.16 -10.96
N MET A 65 -4.96 0.52 -11.17
CA MET A 65 -4.62 1.80 -11.80
C MET A 65 -5.12 1.91 -13.24
N VAL A 66 -5.00 0.84 -14.04
CA VAL A 66 -5.56 0.79 -15.41
C VAL A 66 -7.08 0.95 -15.38
N GLY A 67 -7.77 0.27 -14.46
CA GLY A 67 -9.21 0.40 -14.28
C GLY A 67 -9.62 1.83 -13.91
N ALA A 68 -8.92 2.45 -12.95
CA ALA A 68 -9.18 3.83 -12.53
C ALA A 68 -8.98 4.83 -13.69
N GLN A 69 -7.91 4.68 -14.48
CA GLN A 69 -7.67 5.53 -15.65
C GLN A 69 -8.76 5.38 -16.72
N THR A 70 -9.24 4.15 -16.93
CA THR A 70 -10.34 3.89 -17.88
C THR A 70 -11.61 4.63 -17.48
N VAL A 71 -11.95 4.65 -16.19
CA VAL A 71 -13.10 5.39 -15.67
C VAL A 71 -12.91 6.90 -15.83
N LEU A 72 -11.73 7.44 -15.53
CA LEU A 72 -11.43 8.87 -15.71
C LEU A 72 -11.61 9.32 -17.17
N ASN A 73 -11.09 8.53 -18.12
CA ASN A 73 -11.24 8.83 -19.54
C ASN A 73 -12.72 8.85 -19.96
N ALA A 74 -13.53 7.91 -19.46
CA ALA A 74 -14.96 7.87 -19.74
C ALA A 74 -15.69 9.11 -19.18
N ILE A 75 -15.32 9.58 -17.99
CA ILE A 75 -15.87 10.81 -17.41
C ILE A 75 -15.53 12.03 -18.29
N ASP A 76 -14.27 12.15 -18.72
CA ASP A 76 -13.83 13.26 -19.58
C ASP A 76 -14.58 13.28 -20.93
N GLU A 77 -14.85 12.11 -21.49
CA GLU A 77 -15.65 11.97 -22.71
C GLU A 77 -17.08 12.46 -22.53
N GLU A 78 -17.73 12.12 -21.41
CA GLU A 78 -19.08 12.60 -21.11
C GLU A 78 -19.12 14.11 -20.86
N LEU A 79 -18.13 14.67 -20.16
CA LEU A 79 -18.04 16.11 -19.91
C LEU A 79 -17.86 16.92 -21.19
N ARG A 80 -17.19 16.38 -22.23
CA ARG A 80 -17.05 17.04 -23.55
C ARG A 80 -18.33 17.05 -24.38
N ARG A 81 -19.34 16.27 -24.02
CA ARG A 81 -20.63 16.19 -24.73
C ARG A 81 -21.67 17.20 -24.22
N ILE A 82 -21.39 17.86 -23.10
CA ILE A 82 -22.23 18.90 -22.48
C ILE A 82 -21.74 20.27 -22.93
#